data_AF-A0A2S9GQD3-F1
#
_entry.id   AF-A0A2S9GQD3-F1
#
_cell.length_a   1.000
_cell.length_b   1.000
_cell.length_c   1.000
_cell.angle_alpha   90.00
_cell.angle_beta   90.00
_cell.angle_gamma   90.00
#
_symmetry.space_group_name_H-M   'P 1'
#
loop_
_entity.id
_entity.type
_entity.pdbx_description
1 polymer ?
#
loop_
_entity_poly.entity_id
_entity_poly.type
_entity_poly.pdbx_seq_one_letter_code
_entity_poly.pdbx_strand_id
1 'polypeptide(L)' 'DTATGSPTGATLTLSGALASGVGNPLRVVLSPDGTRALVATISSTSAPGSRTSQVAIINAATGTQIGNTVTI' A
#
# COMPACT_ATOMS: atom_id res chain seq x y z
N ASP A 1 -12.08 7.89 3.16
CA ASP A 1 -13.52 7.58 3.07
C ASP A 1 -13.82 7.08 1.65
N THR A 2 -14.26 5.83 1.53
CA THR A 2 -14.56 5.19 0.24
C THR A 2 -15.91 5.59 -0.35
N ALA A 3 -16.79 6.22 0.44
CA ALA A 3 -18.06 6.77 -0.03
C ALA A 3 -17.88 8.20 -0.57
N THR A 4 -17.00 9.00 0.04
CA THR A 4 -16.83 10.42 -0.32
C THR A 4 -15.53 10.73 -1.06
N GLY A 5 -14.57 9.81 -1.09
CA GLY A 5 -13.22 10.07 -1.63
C GLY A 5 -12.38 11.02 -0.76
N SER A 6 -12.93 11.49 0.37
CA SER A 6 -12.21 12.35 1.30
C SER A 6 -11.11 11.56 2.03
N PRO A 7 -9.92 12.14 2.26
CA PRO A 7 -8.90 11.50 3.08
C PRO A 7 -9.45 11.23 4.48
N THR A 8 -9.30 9.99 4.94
CA THR A 8 -9.53 9.61 6.34
C THR A 8 -8.16 9.39 6.99
N GLY A 9 -7.94 9.99 8.16
CA GLY A 9 -6.70 9.81 8.93
C GLY A 9 -5.48 10.59 8.44
N ALA A 10 -4.33 10.30 9.05
CA ALA A 10 -3.04 10.87 8.67
C ALA A 10 -2.48 10.20 7.41
N THR A 11 -1.67 10.93 6.64
CA THR A 11 -0.99 10.37 5.47
C THR A 11 0.01 9.29 5.87
N LEU A 12 -0.17 8.07 5.38
CA LEU A 12 0.85 7.03 5.44
C LEU A 12 1.77 7.14 4.22
N THR A 13 3.06 7.37 4.48
CA THR A 13 4.09 7.35 3.43
C THR A 13 4.71 5.96 3.37
N LEU A 14 4.43 5.20 2.31
CA LEU A 14 5.26 4.06 1.91
C LEU A 14 6.28 4.53 0.89
N SER A 15 7.57 4.30 1.17
CA SER A 15 8.65 4.55 0.22
C SER A 15 8.63 3.48 -0.89
N GLY A 16 8.82 3.90 -2.14
CA GLY A 16 8.77 3.02 -3.31
C GLY A 16 7.80 3.52 -4.37
N ALA A 17 7.78 2.88 -5.53
CA ALA A 17 6.82 3.22 -6.58
C ALA A 17 5.53 2.41 -6.37
N LEU A 18 4.37 3.07 -6.40
CA LEU A 18 3.14 2.40 -6.81
C LEU A 18 3.34 2.02 -8.26
N ALA A 19 3.33 0.72 -8.59
CA ALA A 19 3.66 0.33 -9.95
C ALA A 19 2.51 0.61 -10.91
N SER A 20 2.49 1.84 -11.41
CA SER A 20 1.74 2.21 -12.60
C SER A 20 2.51 1.71 -13.84
N GLY A 21 2.37 0.42 -14.16
CA GLY A 21 2.92 -0.16 -15.38
C GLY A 21 2.37 -1.54 -15.67
N VAL A 22 1.94 -1.77 -16.91
CA VAL A 22 1.54 -3.10 -17.41
C VAL A 22 2.63 -4.13 -17.08
N GLY A 23 2.28 -5.15 -16.31
CA GLY A 23 3.19 -6.21 -15.85
C GLY A 23 3.64 -6.10 -14.39
N ASN A 24 3.29 -5.02 -13.66
CA ASN A 24 3.58 -4.94 -12.22
C ASN A 24 2.33 -5.23 -11.37
N PRO A 25 2.35 -6.22 -10.48
CA PRO A 25 1.20 -6.61 -9.67
C PRO A 25 0.97 -5.75 -8.42
N LEU A 26 1.54 -4.54 -8.33
CA LEU A 26 1.34 -3.70 -7.15
C LEU A 26 -0.04 -3.08 -7.19
N ARG A 27 -0.88 -3.54 -6.27
CA ARG A 27 -2.31 -3.31 -6.21
C ARG A 27 -2.64 -2.79 -4.82
N VAL A 28 -3.47 -1.76 -4.77
CA VAL A 28 -4.32 -1.55 -3.60
C VAL A 28 -5.50 -2.49 -3.75
N VAL A 29 -5.71 -3.35 -2.76
CA VAL A 29 -6.83 -4.30 -2.75
C VAL A 29 -7.68 -4.01 -1.52
N LEU A 30 -8.97 -3.75 -1.75
CA LEU A 30 -9.94 -3.62 -0.67
C LEU A 30 -10.49 -4.99 -0.31
N SER A 31 -10.66 -5.27 0.99
CA SER A 31 -11.34 -6.47 1.44
C SER A 31 -12.81 -6.47 0.99
N PRO A 32 -13.45 -7.64 0.79
CA PRO A 32 -14.85 -7.71 0.35
C PRO A 32 -15.84 -6.99 1.26
N ASP A 33 -15.53 -6.90 2.55
CA ASP A 33 -16.33 -6.20 3.56
C ASP A 33 -16.01 -4.69 3.66
N GLY A 34 -15.05 -4.20 2.86
CA GLY A 34 -14.66 -2.80 2.84
C GLY A 34 -13.91 -2.30 4.08
N THR A 35 -13.56 -3.16 5.04
CA THR A 35 -12.98 -2.73 6.33
C THR A 35 -11.47 -2.53 6.29
N ARG A 36 -10.77 -3.18 5.35
CA ARG A 36 -9.31 -3.18 5.23
C ARG A 36 -8.87 -2.95 3.80
N ALA A 37 -7.81 -2.17 3.62
CA ALA A 37 -7.09 -2.07 2.35
C ALA A 37 -5.68 -2.63 2.51
N LEU A 38 -5.28 -3.55 1.63
CA LEU A 38 -3.90 -3.99 1.49
C LEU A 38 -3.21 -3.07 0.48
N VAL A 39 -2.04 -2.54 0.86
CA VAL A 39 -1.17 -1.75 0.00
C VAL A 39 0.16 -2.47 -0.12
N ALA A 40 0.57 -2.75 -1.36
CA ALA A 40 1.89 -3.31 -1.65
C ALA A 40 2.70 -2.33 -2.50
N THR A 41 3.97 -2.11 -2.14
CA THR A 41 4.93 -1.31 -2.91
C THR A 41 6.22 -2.09 -3.14
N ILE A 42 6.99 -1.68 -4.15
CA ILE A 42 8.33 -2.18 -4.41
C ILE A 42 9.24 -0.96 -4.52
N SER A 43 10.38 -1.04 -3.85
CA SER A 43 11.50 -0.13 -4.00
C SER A 43 12.65 -0.88 -4.68
N SER A 44 13.28 -0.25 -5.66
CA SER A 44 14.49 -0.77 -6.30
C SER A 44 15.51 0.34 -6.50
N THR A 45 16.78 0.04 -6.29
CA THR A 45 17.89 0.91 -6.71
C THR A 45 18.53 0.38 -8.00
N SER A 46 19.48 1.12 -8.56
CA SER A 46 20.25 0.74 -9.75
C SER A 46 21.16 -0.49 -9.52
N ALA A 47 21.33 -0.93 -8.27
CA ALA A 47 22.17 -2.08 -7.95
C ALA A 47 21.45 -3.42 -8.29
N PRO A 48 22.17 -4.41 -8.87
CA PRO A 48 21.61 -5.74 -9.10
C PRO A 48 21.06 -6.36 -7.81
N GLY A 49 19.84 -6.90 -7.87
CA GLY A 49 19.19 -7.55 -6.73
C GLY A 49 18.53 -6.61 -5.71
N SER A 50 18.53 -5.28 -5.94
CA SER A 50 18.04 -4.30 -4.95
C SER A 50 16.51 -4.18 -4.84
N ARG A 51 15.73 -5.17 -5.28
CA ARG A 51 14.26 -5.10 -5.19
C ARG A 51 13.82 -5.49 -3.79
N THR A 52 13.07 -4.60 -3.16
CA THR A 52 12.47 -4.78 -1.84
C THR A 52 10.97 -4.57 -1.97
N SER A 53 10.20 -5.54 -1.49
CA SER A 53 8.73 -5.47 -1.44
C SER A 53 8.30 -5.05 -0.05
N GLN A 54 7.29 -4.19 0.04
CA GLN A 54 6.70 -3.73 1.29
C GLN A 54 5.19 -3.92 1.25
N VAL A 55 4.61 -4.43 2.33
CA VAL A 55 3.16 -4.64 2.45
C VAL A 55 2.64 -4.03 3.75
N ALA A 56 1.61 -3.19 3.64
CA ALA A 56 0.91 -2.58 4.76
C ALA A 56 -0.60 -2.85 4.66
N ILE A 57 -1.25 -3.01 5.83
CA ILE A 57 -2.71 -3.11 5.93
C ILE A 57 -3.24 -1.83 6.53
N ILE A 58 -4.27 -1.26 5.93
CA ILE A 58 -4.90 0.00 6.33
C ILE A 58 -6.33 -0.27 6.76
N ASN A 59 -6.74 0.28 7.89
CA ASN A 59 -8.14 0.38 8.28
C ASN A 59 -8.84 1.37 7.34
N ALA A 60 -9.77 0.89 6.51
CA ALA A 60 -10.36 1.72 5.46
C ALA A 60 -11.25 2.86 6.00
N ALA A 61 -11.86 2.68 7.17
CA ALA A 61 -12.72 3.69 7.80
C ALA A 61 -11.91 4.86 8.34
N THR A 62 -10.78 4.58 9.01
CA THR A 62 -9.96 5.59 9.69
C THR A 62 -8.74 6.02 8.90
N GLY A 63 -8.34 5.27 7.87
CA GLY A 63 -7.11 5.45 7.12
C GLY A 63 -5.82 5.15 7.89
N THR A 64 -5.94 4.55 9.08
CA THR A 64 -4.78 4.22 9.92
C THR A 64 -4.19 2.87 9.56
N GLN A 65 -2.87 2.73 9.65
CA GLN A 65 -2.23 1.44 9.46
C GLN A 65 -2.56 0.48 10.61
N ILE A 66 -2.88 -0.75 10.26
CA ILE A 66 -3.06 -1.86 11.18
C ILE A 66 -1.72 -2.61 11.27
N GLY A 67 -1.06 -2.54 12.42
CA GLY A 67 0.22 -3.20 12.66
C GLY A 67 1.40 -2.54 11.93
N ASN A 68 2.52 -3.27 11.82
CA ASN A 68 3.72 -2.80 11.13
C ASN A 68 3.74 -3.22 9.65
N THR A 69 4.51 -2.49 8.85
CA THR A 69 4.79 -2.86 7.46
C THR A 69 5.70 -4.09 7.43
N VAL A 70 5.39 -5.06 6.58
CA VAL A 70 6.25 -6.22 6.32
C VAL A 70 7.14 -5.91 5.12
N THR A 71 8.44 -6.20 5.24
CA THR A 71 9.45 -5.96 4.20
C THR A 71 10.14 -7.26 3.84
N ILE A 72 10.29 -7.52 2.53
CA ILE A 72 10.86 -8.75 1.95
C ILE A 72 11.73 -8.44 0.74
#